data_AF-A0A832K8C4-F1
#
_entry.id   AF-A0A832K8C4-F1
#
_cell.length_a   1.000
_cell.length_b   1.000
_cell.length_c   1.000
_cell.angle_alpha   90.00
_cell.angle_beta   90.00
_cell.angle_gamma   90.00
#
_symmetry.space_group_name_H-M   'P 1'
#
loop_
_entity.id
_entity.type
_entity.pdbx_description
1 polymer ?
#
loop_
_entity_poly.entity_id
_entity_poly.type
_entity_poly.pdbx_seq_one_letter_code
_entity_poly.pdbx_strand_id
1 'polypeptide(L)'
;MRARAFPRLTERPIRKIRMVIDLEDPLKPEIPLEEFMKLHGGDPSPPRYRVTTIEVVTCSEDLQPVLASECGTCPKFVRRFGDKIYCKKAMIIEY
;
A
#
# COMPACT_ATOMS: atom_id res chain seq x y z
N MET A 1 3.02 28.45 -29.52
CA MET A 1 3.64 27.54 -28.53
C MET A 1 2.63 27.27 -27.42
N ARG A 2 2.07 26.06 -27.30
CA ARG A 2 1.22 25.69 -26.15
C ARG A 2 2.15 25.41 -24.96
N ALA A 3 2.11 26.25 -23.93
CA ALA A 3 2.76 25.94 -22.66
C ALA A 3 2.15 24.65 -22.12
N ARG A 4 2.94 23.56 -22.04
CA ARG A 4 2.53 22.35 -21.33
C ARG A 4 2.55 22.69 -19.84
N ALA A 5 1.38 22.93 -19.25
CA ALA A 5 1.25 22.98 -17.81
C ALA A 5 1.66 21.61 -17.26
N PHE A 6 2.77 21.54 -16.52
CA PHE A 6 3.12 20.32 -15.80
C PHE A 6 2.02 20.06 -14.76
N PRO A 7 1.39 18.87 -14.75
CA PRO A 7 0.41 18.56 -13.73
C PRO A 7 1.10 18.65 -12.37
N ARG A 8 0.54 19.42 -11.43
CA ARG A 8 1.00 19.40 -10.04
C ARG A 8 0.87 17.96 -9.54
N LEU A 9 1.96 17.40 -9.02
CA LEU A 9 1.99 16.03 -8.51
C LEU A 9 1.88 16.05 -6.99
N THR A 10 1.19 15.05 -6.45
CA THR A 10 1.19 14.73 -5.03
C THR A 10 1.96 13.42 -4.85
N GLU A 11 2.90 13.39 -3.91
CA GLU A 11 3.57 12.16 -3.50
C GLU A 11 2.89 11.55 -2.29
N ARG A 12 2.82 10.21 -2.23
CA ARG A 12 2.39 9.47 -1.06
C ARG A 12 3.35 8.31 -0.79
N PRO A 13 3.82 8.12 0.46
CA PRO A 13 4.66 6.99 0.79
C PRO A 13 3.86 5.68 0.77
N ILE A 14 4.54 4.60 0.40
CA ILE A 14 4.03 3.22 0.49
C ILE A 14 4.39 2.67 1.87
N ARG A 15 3.38 2.26 2.63
CA ARG A 15 3.57 1.50 3.88
C ARG A 15 3.56 0.01 3.54
N LYS A 16 4.55 -0.71 4.04
CA LYS A 16 4.67 -2.18 3.89
C LYS A 16 4.28 -2.84 5.19
N ILE A 17 3.31 -3.73 5.14
CA ILE A 17 2.82 -4.51 6.29
C ILE A 17 3.15 -5.98 6.02
N ARG A 18 4.00 -6.58 6.84
CA ARG A 18 4.33 -8.01 6.73
C ARG A 18 3.28 -8.80 7.50
N MET A 19 2.50 -9.60 6.80
CA MET A 19 1.44 -10.44 7.36
C MET A 19 1.87 -11.90 7.34
N VAL A 20 1.52 -12.63 8.39
CA VAL A 20 1.72 -14.09 8.50
C VAL A 20 0.40 -14.79 8.19
N ILE A 21 0.46 -15.75 7.28
CA ILE A 21 -0.66 -16.59 6.85
C ILE A 21 -0.39 -18.02 7.33
N ASP A 22 -1.34 -18.63 8.03
CA ASP A 22 -1.32 -20.07 8.34
C ASP A 22 -1.90 -20.83 7.13
N LEU A 23 -1.09 -21.70 6.52
CA LEU A 23 -1.48 -22.48 5.33
C LEU A 23 -2.16 -23.79 5.71
N GLU A 24 -2.15 -24.18 6.98
CA GLU A 24 -2.76 -25.42 7.48
C GLU A 24 -4.12 -25.16 8.14
N ASP A 25 -4.29 -24.00 8.79
CA ASP A 25 -5.54 -23.61 9.45
C ASP A 25 -6.16 -22.35 8.79
N PRO A 26 -7.17 -22.52 7.91
CA PRO A 26 -7.82 -21.40 7.24
C PRO A 26 -8.73 -20.56 8.15
N LEU A 27 -9.00 -21.01 9.39
CA LEU A 27 -9.79 -20.25 10.36
C LEU A 27 -8.91 -19.33 11.21
N LYS A 28 -7.59 -19.50 11.15
CA LYS A 28 -6.66 -18.66 11.89
C LYS A 28 -6.49 -17.32 11.15
N PRO A 29 -6.75 -16.18 11.82
CA PRO A 29 -6.64 -14.88 11.17
C PRO A 29 -5.19 -14.57 10.79
N GLU A 30 -5.01 -13.84 9.70
CA GLU A 30 -3.71 -13.27 9.36
C GLU A 30 -3.35 -12.18 10.36
N ILE A 31 -2.12 -12.23 10.87
CA ILE A 31 -1.63 -11.25 11.83
C ILE A 31 -0.33 -10.62 11.34
N PRO A 32 -0.01 -9.38 11.77
CA PRO A 32 1.29 -8.78 11.51
C PRO A 32 2.42 -9.66 12.05
N LEU A 33 3.54 -9.71 11.34
CA LEU A 33 4.70 -10.50 11.72
C LEU A 33 5.21 -10.15 13.12
N GLU A 34 5.20 -8.87 13.46
CA GLU A 34 5.62 -8.40 14.78
C GLU A 34 4.72 -8.95 15.88
N GLU A 35 3.42 -9.11 15.61
CA GLU A 35 2.47 -9.68 16.56
C GLU A 35 2.61 -11.20 16.66
N PHE A 36 2.84 -11.87 15.53
CA PHE A 36 3.14 -13.30 15.51
C PHE A 36 4.35 -13.64 16.39
N MET A 37 5.45 -12.90 16.22
CA MET A 37 6.68 -13.13 16.99
C MET A 37 6.47 -12.92 18.50
N LYS A 38 5.65 -11.95 18.91
CA LYS A 38 5.31 -11.74 20.32
C LYS A 38 4.48 -12.89 20.89
N LEU A 39 3.51 -13.39 20.14
CA LEU A 39 2.60 -14.45 20.60
C LEU A 39 3.26 -15.84 20.62
N HIS A 40 4.11 -16.12 19.64
CA HIS A 40 4.69 -17.45 19.41
C HIS A 40 6.17 -17.57 19.78
N GLY A 41 6.84 -16.47 20.11
CA GLY A 41 8.22 -16.47 20.59
C GLY A 41 9.28 -16.78 19.52
N GLY A 42 8.93 -16.70 18.24
CA GLY A 42 9.84 -17.00 17.14
C GLY A 42 9.30 -16.61 15.77
N ASP A 43 10.14 -16.75 14.76
CA ASP A 43 9.77 -16.51 13.37
C ASP A 43 8.79 -17.57 12.84
N PRO A 44 7.85 -17.19 11.97
CA PRO A 44 6.98 -18.14 11.28
C PRO A 44 7.82 -19.05 10.38
N SER A 45 7.76 -20.36 10.62
CA SER A 45 8.50 -21.36 9.86
C SER A 45 7.66 -21.97 8.72
N PRO A 46 8.25 -22.15 7.52
CA PRO A 46 7.67 -22.99 6.48
C PRO A 46 7.66 -24.47 6.92
N PRO A 47 6.79 -25.33 6.34
CA PRO A 47 5.83 -25.02 5.28
C PRO A 47 4.51 -24.45 5.79
N ARG A 48 4.26 -24.52 7.10
CA ARG A 48 2.98 -24.12 7.70
C ARG A 48 2.69 -22.63 7.53
N TYR A 49 3.67 -21.78 7.78
CA TYR A 49 3.46 -20.33 7.74
C TYR A 49 4.09 -19.70 6.50
N ARG A 50 3.35 -18.76 5.88
CA ARG A 50 3.84 -17.90 4.81
C ARG A 50 3.80 -16.43 5.23
N VAL A 51 4.91 -15.73 5.05
CA VAL A 51 4.95 -14.27 5.23
C VAL A 51 4.71 -13.60 3.89
N THR A 52 3.71 -12.71 3.82
CA THR A 52 3.44 -11.86 2.66
C THR A 52 3.59 -10.39 3.02
N THR A 53 3.88 -9.54 2.03
CA THR A 53 3.95 -8.09 2.25
C THR A 53 2.77 -7.42 1.56
N ILE A 54 1.93 -6.75 2.34
CA ILE A 54 0.85 -5.90 1.85
C ILE A 54 1.37 -4.48 1.74
N GLU A 55 1.23 -3.88 0.56
CA GLU A 55 1.62 -2.50 0.30
C GLU A 55 0.38 -1.61 0.29
N VAL A 56 0.33 -0.67 1.23
CA VAL A 56 -0.80 0.24 1.44
C VAL A 56 -0.32 1.67 1.22
N VAL A 57 -1.15 2.47 0.57
CA VAL A 57 -0.93 3.91 0.35
C VAL A 57 -2.15 4.68 0.83
N THR A 58 -1.96 5.91 1.30
CA THR A 58 -3.07 6.80 1.60
C THR A 58 -3.46 7.56 0.34
N CYS A 59 -4.68 7.38 -0.14
CA CYS A 59 -5.20 8.06 -1.30
C CYS A 59 -5.13 9.58 -1.11
N SER A 60 -4.77 10.31 -2.17
CA SER A 60 -4.58 11.75 -2.09
C SER A 60 -5.88 12.56 -2.10
N GLU A 61 -7.01 11.91 -2.41
CA GLU A 61 -8.31 12.57 -2.61
C GLU A 61 -9.19 12.48 -1.37
N ASP A 62 -9.41 11.27 -0.87
CA ASP A 62 -10.32 10.95 0.24
C ASP A 62 -9.58 10.56 1.53
N LEU A 63 -8.24 10.51 1.48
CA LEU A 63 -7.36 10.11 2.58
C LEU A 63 -7.61 8.68 3.10
N GLN A 64 -8.28 7.83 2.32
CA GLN A 64 -8.50 6.44 2.70
C GLN A 64 -7.26 5.58 2.39
N PRO A 65 -6.99 4.54 3.20
CA PRO A 65 -5.98 3.55 2.86
C PRO A 65 -6.47 2.70 1.68
N VAL A 66 -5.64 2.59 0.66
CA VAL A 66 -5.89 1.75 -0.52
C VAL A 66 -4.65 0.88 -0.79
N LEU A 67 -4.83 -0.25 -1.46
CA LEU A 67 -3.68 -1.05 -1.85
C LEU A 67 -2.86 -0.31 -2.92
N ALA A 68 -1.54 -0.45 -2.89
CA ALA A 68 -0.68 0.13 -3.91
C ALA A 68 -1.02 -0.42 -5.31
N SER A 69 -1.47 -1.68 -5.39
CA SER A 69 -1.97 -2.32 -6.61
C SER A 69 -3.28 -1.69 -7.12
N GLU A 70 -4.23 -1.41 -6.22
CA GLU A 70 -5.48 -0.71 -6.56
C GLU A 70 -5.22 0.73 -6.98
N CYS A 71 -4.29 1.42 -6.31
CA CYS A 71 -3.92 2.78 -6.69
C CYS A 71 -3.39 2.85 -8.13
N GLY A 72 -2.73 1.80 -8.63
CA GLY A 72 -2.24 1.72 -10.00
C GLY A 72 -3.33 1.76 -11.09
N THR A 73 -4.59 1.47 -10.74
CA THR A 73 -5.72 1.54 -11.69
C THR A 73 -6.45 2.88 -11.65
N CYS A 74 -6.09 3.77 -10.71
CA CYS A 74 -6.67 5.10 -10.58
C CYS A 74 -6.28 6.01 -11.77
N PRO A 75 -7.22 6.76 -12.39
CA PRO A 75 -6.90 7.69 -13.48
C PRO A 75 -5.91 8.82 -13.11
N LYS A 76 -5.79 9.10 -11.82
CA LYS A 76 -4.85 10.09 -11.28
C LYS A 76 -3.47 9.51 -11.01
N PHE A 77 -3.32 8.20 -10.98
CA PHE A 77 -2.01 7.57 -10.84
C PHE A 77 -1.12 7.97 -12.01
N VAL A 78 0.11 8.37 -11.69
CA VAL A 78 1.12 8.73 -12.69
C VAL A 78 2.17 7.64 -12.76
N ARG A 79 2.77 7.30 -11.61
CA ARG A 79 3.75 6.23 -11.50
C ARG A 79 4.03 5.87 -10.04
N ARG A 80 4.59 4.69 -9.86
CA ARG A 80 5.33 4.30 -8.66
C ARG A 80 6.81 4.52 -8.90
N PHE A 81 7.53 5.01 -7.89
CA PHE A 81 8.99 5.10 -7.94
C PHE A 81 9.56 4.88 -6.54
N GLY A 82 10.31 3.80 -6.38
CA GLY A 82 10.74 3.31 -5.06
C GLY A 82 9.55 3.01 -4.16
N ASP A 83 9.61 3.50 -2.92
CA ASP A 83 8.57 3.35 -1.90
C ASP A 83 7.59 4.53 -1.87
N LYS A 84 7.36 5.14 -3.04
CA LYS A 84 6.40 6.23 -3.20
C LYS A 84 5.53 6.04 -4.43
N ILE A 85 4.31 6.56 -4.36
CA ILE A 85 3.43 6.76 -5.51
C ILE A 85 3.26 8.24 -5.81
N TYR A 86 3.09 8.56 -7.09
CA TYR A 86 2.86 9.91 -7.57
C TYR A 86 1.49 9.96 -8.26
N CYS A 87 0.66 10.90 -7.81
CA CYS A 87 -0.67 11.12 -8.36
C CYS A 87 -0.80 12.55 -8.89
N LYS A 88 -1.66 12.76 -9.91
CA LYS A 88 -2.07 14.09 -10.37
C LYS A 88 -2.88 14.77 -9.26
N LYS A 89 -2.54 16.01 -8.93
CA LYS A 89 -3.33 16.83 -8.00
C LYS A 89 -4.65 17.22 -8.66
N ALA A 90 -5.76 17.12 -7.93
CA ALA A 90 -7.02 17.74 -8.36
C ALA A 90 -6.80 19.26 -8.47
N MET A 91 -7.12 19.86 -9.60
CA MET A 91 -7.22 21.32 -9.68
C MET A 91 -8.51 21.69 -8.93
N ILE A 92 -8.37 22.27 -7.73
CA ILE A 92 -9.48 22.93 -7.07
C ILE A 92 -9.64 24.26 -7.82
N ILE A 93 -10.73 24.40 -8.57
CA ILE A 93 -11.17 25.70 -9.08
C ILE A 93 -12.07 26.25 -7.98
N GLU A 94 -11.53 27.18 -7.19
CA GLU A 94 -12.36 27.98 -6.28
C GLU A 94 -13.22 28.92 -7.14
N TYR A 95 -14.54 28.88 -6.94
CA TYR A 95 -15.51 29.82 -7.51
C TYR A 95 -15.76 30.95 -6.52
#